data_AF-A0A821GSR1-F1
#
_entry.id   AF-A0A821GSR1-F1
#
_cell.length_a   1.000
_cell.length_b   1.000
_cell.length_c   1.000
_cell.angle_alpha   90.00
_cell.angle_beta   90.00
_cell.angle_gamma   90.00
#
_symmetry.space_group_name_H-M   'P 1'
#
loop_
_entity.id
_entity.type
_entity.pdbx_description
1 polymer ?
#
loop_
_entity_poly.entity_id
_entity_poly.type
_entity_poly.pdbx_seq_one_letter_code
_entity_poly.pdbx_strand_id
1 'polypeptide(L)'
;EIIKILGETNSDNEDIVKLIEDNNLLNLVEKIKKSDLVSQVIETNVSNSTNRNYITEWTRDQIRIWANKIKNYSDLIEHKLDFIVEALAVIKRACLLDSGFHLTDAQIISCLVILNTKNKGRLLQVSTGEGKSTIISVLAVIHALKGKYVDIITSSPVLAERDAKEKANFYSMFNLECSHNNDKVIYQKGPKACYKKQIVYGEVAQFQFDTLRTYYAELNTLADRTYDVAIVDE
;
A
#
# COMPACT_ATOMS: atom_id res chain seq x y z
N GLU A 1 -0.68 20.60 -19.03
CA GLU A 1 -2.13 20.30 -19.10
C GLU A 1 -2.70 19.86 -17.76
N ILE A 2 -2.15 18.81 -17.13
CA ILE A 2 -2.56 18.33 -15.78
C ILE A 2 -2.53 19.43 -14.70
N ILE A 3 -1.48 20.27 -14.64
CA ILE A 3 -1.39 21.39 -13.68
C ILE A 3 -2.53 22.40 -13.86
N LYS A 4 -2.92 22.67 -15.11
CA LYS A 4 -3.98 23.63 -15.44
C LYS A 4 -5.34 23.12 -14.97
N ILE A 5 -5.60 21.83 -15.14
CA ILE A 5 -6.82 21.15 -14.68
C ILE A 5 -6.88 21.12 -13.14
N LEU A 6 -5.75 20.89 -12.46
CA LEU A 6 -5.66 20.85 -11.00
C LEU A 6 -5.80 22.23 -10.33
N GLY A 7 -5.28 23.28 -10.97
CA GLY A 7 -5.38 24.66 -10.49
C GLY A 7 -6.77 25.27 -10.64
N GLU A 8 -7.57 24.80 -11.61
CA GLU A 8 -8.95 25.25 -11.82
C GLU A 8 -9.97 24.59 -10.85
N THR A 9 -9.60 23.51 -10.14
CA THR A 9 -10.58 22.63 -9.48
C THR A 9 -10.67 22.69 -7.94
N ASN A 10 -9.72 23.25 -7.18
CA ASN A 10 -9.89 23.62 -5.75
C ASN A 10 -8.61 24.17 -5.10
N SER A 11 -8.73 25.06 -4.11
CA SER A 11 -7.60 25.55 -3.29
C SER A 11 -6.93 24.47 -2.43
N ASP A 12 -7.62 23.35 -2.14
CA ASP A 12 -7.05 22.19 -1.43
C ASP A 12 -6.03 21.38 -2.27
N ASN A 13 -5.86 21.72 -3.56
CA ASN A 13 -4.86 21.13 -4.46
C ASN A 13 -3.54 21.92 -4.49
N GLU A 14 -3.40 23.03 -3.75
CA GLU A 14 -2.18 23.84 -3.75
C GLU A 14 -0.91 23.04 -3.43
N ASP A 15 -1.00 22.04 -2.53
CA ASP A 15 0.13 21.16 -2.20
C ASP A 15 0.53 20.28 -3.40
N ILE A 16 -0.45 19.80 -4.16
CA ILE A 16 -0.24 18.96 -5.35
C ILE A 16 0.32 19.83 -6.48
N VAL A 17 -0.23 21.03 -6.66
CA VAL A 17 0.24 22.01 -7.64
C VAL A 17 1.69 22.39 -7.34
N LYS A 18 2.06 22.73 -6.10
CA LYS A 18 3.46 22.96 -5.70
C LYS A 18 4.36 21.76 -5.99
N LEU A 19 3.91 20.55 -5.65
CA LEU A 19 4.65 19.32 -5.90
C LEU A 19 4.95 19.07 -7.39
N ILE A 20 4.02 19.44 -8.26
CA ILE A 20 4.17 19.33 -9.71
C ILE A 20 4.98 20.52 -10.27
N GLU A 21 4.74 21.74 -9.79
CA GLU A 21 5.40 22.98 -10.23
C GLU A 21 6.90 23.00 -9.88
N ASP A 22 7.30 22.44 -8.74
CA ASP A 22 8.71 22.36 -8.33
C ASP A 22 9.53 21.32 -9.14
N ASN A 23 8.98 20.73 -10.22
CA ASN A 23 9.55 19.62 -11.00
C ASN A 23 9.91 18.37 -10.17
N ASN A 24 9.54 18.35 -8.89
CA ASN A 24 9.96 17.32 -7.96
C ASN A 24 9.27 15.99 -8.30
N LEU A 25 7.97 16.02 -8.62
CA LEU A 25 7.20 14.82 -8.95
C LEU A 25 7.71 14.10 -10.20
N LEU A 26 8.03 14.84 -11.28
CA LEU A 26 8.59 14.24 -12.50
C LEU A 26 9.96 13.62 -12.24
N ASN A 27 10.82 14.32 -11.49
CA ASN A 27 12.13 13.81 -11.09
C ASN A 27 12.03 12.56 -10.22
N LEU A 28 11.03 12.48 -9.34
CA LEU A 28 10.77 11.30 -8.53
C LEU A 28 10.30 10.12 -9.38
N VAL A 29 9.39 10.35 -10.34
CA VAL A 29 8.95 9.31 -11.28
C VAL A 29 10.14 8.80 -12.08
N GLU A 30 10.97 9.69 -12.62
CA GLU A 30 12.20 9.33 -13.31
C GLU A 30 13.17 8.57 -12.39
N LYS A 31 13.30 8.96 -11.12
CA LYS A 31 14.12 8.25 -10.13
C LYS A 31 13.60 6.82 -9.89
N ILE A 32 12.29 6.64 -9.72
CA ILE A 32 11.63 5.32 -9.58
C ILE A 32 11.77 4.49 -10.86
N LYS A 33 11.78 5.15 -12.02
CA LYS A 33 11.95 4.49 -13.32
C LYS A 33 13.38 4.05 -13.58
N LYS A 34 14.35 4.87 -13.18
CA LYS A 34 15.77 4.60 -13.39
C LYS A 34 16.09 3.24 -12.80
N SER A 35 16.44 2.32 -13.70
CA SER A 35 16.66 0.91 -13.42
C SER A 35 17.77 0.65 -12.40
N ASP A 36 18.53 1.69 -12.05
CA ASP A 36 19.76 1.63 -11.27
C ASP A 36 19.59 2.03 -9.80
N LEU A 37 18.35 2.16 -9.29
CA LEU A 37 18.15 2.37 -7.87
C LEU A 37 18.72 1.18 -7.07
N VAL A 38 19.53 1.50 -6.06
CA VAL A 38 20.06 0.56 -5.07
C VAL A 38 19.45 0.91 -3.72
N SER A 39 19.00 -0.09 -2.98
CA SER A 39 18.46 0.11 -1.63
C SER A 39 19.58 0.38 -0.64
N GLN A 40 19.55 1.55 0.00
CA GLN A 40 20.52 1.94 1.03
C GLN A 40 20.46 1.00 2.26
N VAL A 41 19.30 0.41 2.52
CA VAL A 41 19.08 -0.56 3.61
C VAL A 41 19.79 -1.90 3.34
N ILE A 42 20.04 -2.24 2.08
CA ILE A 42 20.85 -3.40 1.72
C ILE A 42 22.35 -3.07 1.77
N GLU A 43 22.75 -1.86 1.37
CA GLU A 43 24.15 -1.42 1.35
C GLU A 43 24.83 -1.45 2.72
N THR A 44 24.09 -1.16 3.81
CA THR A 44 24.64 -1.09 5.17
C THR A 44 25.12 -2.42 5.77
N ASN A 45 24.80 -3.57 5.16
CA ASN A 45 25.14 -4.89 5.74
C ASN A 45 25.77 -5.88 4.76
N VAL A 46 26.18 -5.44 3.57
CA VAL A 46 26.93 -6.28 2.64
C VAL A 46 28.37 -5.75 2.57
N SER A 47 29.09 -5.87 3.68
CA SER A 47 30.50 -5.53 3.76
C SER A 47 31.43 -6.52 3.03
N ASN A 48 30.91 -7.45 2.20
CA ASN A 48 31.76 -8.41 1.47
C ASN A 48 31.13 -9.07 0.23
N SER A 49 30.16 -8.44 -0.45
CA SER A 49 29.80 -8.88 -1.80
C SER A 49 29.79 -7.71 -2.78
N THR A 50 30.58 -7.86 -3.83
CA THR A 50 30.77 -6.95 -4.96
C THR A 50 29.54 -6.81 -5.87
N ASN A 51 28.42 -7.43 -5.52
CA ASN A 51 27.20 -7.40 -6.32
C ASN A 51 26.22 -6.35 -5.77
N ARG A 52 26.43 -5.10 -6.19
CA ARG A 52 25.39 -4.06 -6.13
C ARG A 52 24.29 -4.41 -7.14
N ASN A 53 23.41 -5.33 -6.77
CA ASN A 53 22.29 -5.69 -7.64
C ASN A 53 21.22 -4.60 -7.56
N TYR A 54 20.94 -3.99 -8.72
CA TYR A 54 19.89 -3.01 -8.86
C TYR A 54 18.52 -3.59 -8.52
N ILE A 55 17.60 -2.77 -8.00
CA ILE A 55 16.24 -3.22 -7.64
C ILE A 55 15.53 -3.90 -8.82
N THR A 56 15.86 -3.50 -10.05
CA THR A 56 15.31 -4.11 -11.27
C THR A 56 15.67 -5.58 -11.48
N GLU A 57 16.76 -6.05 -10.86
CA GLU A 57 17.21 -7.44 -10.97
C GLU A 57 16.74 -8.29 -9.78
N TRP A 58 16.08 -7.68 -8.78
CA TRP A 58 15.78 -8.37 -7.54
C TRP A 58 14.85 -9.58 -7.74
N THR A 59 15.10 -10.64 -6.98
CA THR A 59 14.22 -11.81 -6.88
C THR A 59 13.15 -11.60 -5.81
N ARG A 60 12.14 -12.49 -5.77
CA ARG A 60 11.11 -12.48 -4.73
C ARG A 60 11.71 -12.59 -3.32
N ASP A 61 12.78 -13.36 -3.16
CA ASP A 61 13.47 -13.53 -1.87
C ASP A 61 14.19 -12.25 -1.44
N GLN A 62 14.82 -11.53 -2.37
CA GLN A 62 15.47 -10.25 -2.06
C GLN A 62 14.46 -9.19 -1.63
N ILE A 63 13.29 -9.14 -2.27
CA ILE A 63 12.17 -8.27 -1.87
C ILE A 63 11.71 -8.62 -0.45
N ARG A 64 11.60 -9.92 -0.14
CA ARG A 64 11.20 -10.38 1.19
C ARG A 64 12.20 -10.02 2.29
N ILE A 65 13.50 -10.18 2.00
CA ILE A 65 14.59 -9.79 2.89
C ILE A 65 14.54 -8.28 3.14
N TRP A 66 14.36 -7.47 2.09
CA TRP A 66 14.22 -6.02 2.21
C TRP A 66 13.02 -5.65 3.08
N ALA A 67 11.84 -6.23 2.83
CA ALA A 67 10.62 -5.94 3.58
C ALA A 67 10.76 -6.25 5.07
N ASN A 68 11.41 -7.36 5.43
CA ASN A 68 11.68 -7.71 6.83
C ASN A 68 12.60 -6.70 7.52
N LYS A 69 13.60 -6.16 6.81
CA LYS A 69 14.47 -5.12 7.36
C LYS A 69 13.70 -3.84 7.62
N ILE A 70 12.86 -3.41 6.66
CA ILE A 70 12.06 -2.18 6.79
C ILE A 70 11.14 -2.22 8.01
N LYS A 71 10.53 -3.37 8.33
CA LYS A 71 9.68 -3.51 9.51
C LYS A 71 10.40 -3.16 10.82
N ASN A 72 11.72 -3.35 10.92
CA ASN A 72 12.50 -2.98 12.11
C ASN A 72 12.72 -1.47 12.24
N TYR A 73 12.41 -0.69 11.20
CA TYR A 73 12.60 0.76 11.14
C TYR A 73 11.28 1.51 10.93
N SER A 74 10.13 0.85 11.16
CA SER A 74 8.78 1.41 10.91
C SER A 74 8.61 2.82 11.47
N ASP A 75 9.07 3.03 12.71
CA ASP A 75 8.87 4.26 13.47
C ASP A 75 9.70 5.44 12.92
N LEU A 76 10.78 5.15 12.17
CA LEU A 76 11.69 6.16 11.62
C LEU A 76 11.34 6.57 10.18
N ILE A 77 10.35 5.91 9.57
CA ILE A 77 10.09 5.92 8.13
C ILE A 77 8.80 6.68 7.76
N GLU A 78 7.93 6.96 8.72
CA GLU A 78 6.52 7.33 8.48
C GLU A 78 6.29 8.40 7.39
N HIS A 79 7.17 9.40 7.29
CA HIS A 79 7.05 10.51 6.32
C HIS A 79 8.32 10.77 5.47
N LYS A 80 9.24 9.79 5.38
CA LYS A 80 10.45 9.99 4.55
C LYS A 80 10.14 9.75 3.08
N LEU A 81 10.23 10.81 2.28
CA LEU A 81 10.04 10.76 0.83
C LEU A 81 10.99 9.74 0.17
N ASP A 82 12.24 9.65 0.65
CA ASP A 82 13.20 8.67 0.15
C ASP A 82 12.73 7.22 0.33
N PHE A 83 12.06 6.91 1.44
CA PHE A 83 11.46 5.59 1.64
C PHE A 83 10.33 5.33 0.67
N ILE A 84 9.42 6.30 0.46
CA ILE A 84 8.30 6.14 -0.47
C ILE A 84 8.82 5.82 -1.88
N VAL A 85 9.86 6.53 -2.31
CA VAL A 85 10.52 6.34 -3.61
C VAL A 85 11.15 4.95 -3.71
N GLU A 86 11.92 4.54 -2.70
CA GLU A 86 12.52 3.20 -2.66
C GLU A 86 11.44 2.10 -2.65
N ALA A 87 10.42 2.24 -1.80
CA ALA A 87 9.33 1.29 -1.70
C ALA A 87 8.55 1.17 -3.02
N LEU A 88 8.28 2.28 -3.71
CA LEU A 88 7.64 2.26 -5.03
C LEU A 88 8.51 1.57 -6.08
N ALA A 89 9.83 1.74 -6.04
CA ALA A 89 10.74 1.03 -6.94
C ALA A 89 10.72 -0.48 -6.69
N VAL A 90 10.77 -0.91 -5.42
CA VAL A 90 10.68 -2.32 -5.05
C VAL A 90 9.31 -2.91 -5.41
N ILE A 91 8.22 -2.17 -5.18
CA ILE A 91 6.87 -2.58 -5.54
C ILE A 91 6.69 -2.68 -7.06
N LYS A 92 7.23 -1.73 -7.83
CA LYS A 92 7.25 -1.82 -9.30
C LYS A 92 7.93 -3.10 -9.79
N ARG A 93 9.04 -3.51 -9.15
CA ARG A 93 9.68 -4.79 -9.43
C ARG A 93 8.80 -5.97 -9.01
N ALA A 94 8.16 -5.90 -7.84
CA ALA A 94 7.24 -6.93 -7.38
C ALA A 94 6.06 -7.13 -8.33
N CYS A 95 5.47 -6.05 -8.84
CA CYS A 95 4.38 -6.11 -9.83
C CYS A 95 4.83 -6.84 -11.09
N LEU A 96 6.03 -6.54 -11.61
CA LEU A 96 6.57 -7.26 -12.76
C LEU A 96 6.71 -8.77 -12.48
N LEU A 97 7.19 -9.15 -11.29
CA LEU A 97 7.38 -10.55 -10.92
C LEU A 97 6.07 -11.29 -10.63
N ASP A 98 5.01 -10.59 -10.24
CA ASP A 98 3.70 -11.16 -9.91
C ASP A 98 2.79 -11.25 -11.13
N SER A 99 2.59 -10.14 -11.84
CA SER A 99 1.65 -10.04 -12.96
C SER A 99 2.29 -10.00 -14.34
N GLY A 100 3.61 -9.78 -14.43
CA GLY A 100 4.30 -9.54 -15.70
C GLY A 100 4.19 -8.10 -16.21
N PHE A 101 3.50 -7.21 -15.49
CA PHE A 101 3.30 -5.81 -15.89
C PHE A 101 3.99 -4.84 -14.93
N HIS A 102 4.55 -3.77 -15.48
CA HIS A 102 5.06 -2.65 -14.70
C HIS A 102 3.93 -1.71 -14.29
N LEU A 103 4.13 -1.02 -13.16
CA LEU A 103 3.32 0.14 -12.82
C LEU A 103 3.44 1.19 -13.91
N THR A 104 2.30 1.75 -14.32
CA THR A 104 2.26 2.88 -15.25
C THR A 104 2.64 4.17 -14.54
N ASP A 105 3.02 5.19 -15.31
CA ASP A 105 3.36 6.51 -14.76
C ASP A 105 2.18 7.10 -13.99
N ALA A 106 0.96 6.93 -14.52
CA ALA A 106 -0.27 7.37 -13.87
C ALA A 106 -0.47 6.72 -12.50
N GLN A 107 -0.20 5.41 -12.38
CA GLN A 107 -0.29 4.68 -11.11
C GLN A 107 0.77 5.14 -10.11
N ILE A 108 2.01 5.35 -10.56
CA ILE A 108 3.11 5.85 -9.70
C ILE A 108 2.79 7.25 -9.18
N ILE A 109 2.38 8.16 -10.06
CA ILE A 109 2.01 9.54 -9.70
C ILE A 109 0.84 9.53 -8.73
N SER A 110 -0.19 8.72 -8.98
CA SER A 110 -1.34 8.55 -8.09
C SER A 110 -0.92 8.17 -6.67
N CYS A 111 0.00 7.20 -6.54
CA CYS A 111 0.51 6.78 -5.23
C CYS A 111 1.32 7.89 -4.55
N LEU A 112 2.23 8.56 -5.29
CA LEU A 112 3.03 9.66 -4.77
C LEU A 112 2.16 10.81 -4.24
N VAL A 113 1.13 11.19 -4.99
CA VAL A 113 0.20 12.26 -4.61
C VAL A 113 -0.55 11.92 -3.33
N ILE A 114 -1.09 10.70 -3.21
CA ILE A 114 -1.80 10.27 -1.99
C ILE A 114 -0.83 10.22 -0.80
N LEU A 115 0.33 9.59 -0.96
CA LEU A 115 1.26 9.32 0.14
C LEU A 115 2.02 10.55 0.63
N ASN A 116 2.12 11.62 -0.17
CA ASN A 116 2.86 12.82 0.19
C ASN A 116 2.00 13.89 0.89
N THR A 117 0.76 13.56 1.29
CA THR A 117 -0.11 14.52 1.96
C THR A 117 0.00 14.42 3.48
N LYS A 118 0.15 15.58 4.14
CA LYS A 118 0.27 15.69 5.61
C LYS A 118 -1.09 15.47 6.27
N ASN A 119 -1.43 14.21 6.54
CA ASN A 119 -2.51 13.77 7.44
C ASN A 119 -3.95 14.13 7.02
N LYS A 120 -4.19 14.48 5.75
CA LYS A 120 -5.56 14.62 5.22
C LYS A 120 -5.90 13.40 4.37
N GLY A 121 -7.10 12.86 4.55
CA GLY A 121 -7.67 11.91 3.59
C GLY A 121 -7.81 12.56 2.21
N ARG A 122 -7.62 11.77 1.14
CA ARG A 122 -7.73 12.24 -0.24
C ARG A 122 -8.61 11.29 -1.05
N LEU A 123 -9.30 11.86 -2.03
CA LEU A 123 -10.05 11.12 -3.04
C LEU A 123 -9.24 11.10 -4.33
N LEU A 124 -9.03 9.92 -4.90
CA LEU A 124 -8.39 9.76 -6.20
C LEU A 124 -9.42 9.24 -7.19
N GLN A 125 -9.65 10.01 -8.26
CA GLN A 125 -10.47 9.56 -9.37
C GLN A 125 -9.61 8.77 -10.35
N VAL A 126 -9.89 7.48 -10.46
CA VAL A 126 -9.19 6.54 -11.36
C VAL A 126 -10.21 5.97 -12.32
N SER A 127 -10.02 6.22 -13.62
CA SER A 127 -10.90 5.67 -14.67
C SER A 127 -10.82 4.15 -14.71
N THR A 128 -11.93 3.50 -15.08
CA THR A 128 -11.98 2.05 -15.28
C THR A 128 -10.93 1.62 -16.30
N GLY A 129 -10.14 0.60 -15.96
CA GLY A 129 -9.05 0.11 -16.80
C GLY A 129 -7.67 0.68 -16.47
N GLU A 130 -7.57 1.77 -15.72
CA GLU A 130 -6.28 2.38 -15.31
C GLU A 130 -5.58 1.63 -14.17
N GLY A 131 -6.19 0.56 -13.65
CA GLY A 131 -5.61 -0.31 -12.63
C GLY A 131 -5.81 0.19 -11.19
N LYS A 132 -7.03 0.63 -10.85
CA LYS A 132 -7.43 1.03 -9.48
C LYS A 132 -7.03 -0.02 -8.44
N SER A 133 -7.32 -1.30 -8.69
CA SER A 133 -6.94 -2.41 -7.79
C SER A 133 -5.43 -2.55 -7.59
N THR A 134 -4.62 -2.21 -8.60
CA THR A 134 -3.16 -2.17 -8.47
C THR A 134 -2.73 -1.03 -7.55
N ILE A 135 -3.26 0.19 -7.75
CA ILE A 135 -2.98 1.36 -6.90
C ILE A 135 -3.33 1.04 -5.44
N ILE A 136 -4.51 0.46 -5.18
CA ILE A 136 -4.93 0.04 -3.84
C ILE A 136 -3.91 -0.92 -3.22
N SER A 137 -3.46 -1.94 -3.98
CA SER A 137 -2.49 -2.91 -3.45
C SER A 137 -1.11 -2.29 -3.17
N VAL A 138 -0.67 -1.31 -3.97
CA VAL A 138 0.57 -0.56 -3.73
C VAL A 138 0.48 0.26 -2.44
N LEU A 139 -0.62 1.00 -2.27
CA LEU A 139 -0.86 1.79 -1.05
C LEU A 139 -0.91 0.89 0.19
N ALA A 140 -1.61 -0.25 0.10
CA ALA A 140 -1.71 -1.22 1.17
C ALA A 140 -0.34 -1.76 1.60
N VAL A 141 0.52 -2.14 0.65
CA VAL A 141 1.89 -2.59 0.96
C VAL A 141 2.67 -1.48 1.68
N ILE A 142 2.66 -0.25 1.16
CA ILE A 142 3.44 0.84 1.74
C ILE A 142 2.98 1.15 3.17
N HIS A 143 1.68 1.19 3.44
CA HIS A 143 1.17 1.41 4.79
C HIS A 143 1.46 0.23 5.72
N ALA A 144 1.28 -1.01 5.25
CA ALA A 144 1.56 -2.19 6.06
C ALA A 144 3.06 -2.36 6.38
N LEU A 145 3.97 -1.95 5.49
CA LEU A 145 5.41 -1.90 5.75
C LEU A 145 5.79 -0.88 6.83
N LYS A 146 4.96 0.16 7.04
CA LYS A 146 5.09 1.11 8.16
C LYS A 146 4.52 0.56 9.47
N GLY A 147 4.13 -0.71 9.52
CA GLY A 147 3.56 -1.35 10.71
C GLY A 147 2.08 -1.07 10.93
N LYS A 148 1.40 -0.42 9.98
CA LYS A 148 -0.03 -0.08 10.10
C LYS A 148 -0.92 -1.23 9.65
N TYR A 149 -2.06 -1.38 10.30
CA TYR A 149 -3.17 -2.19 9.82
C TYR A 149 -3.89 -1.46 8.68
N VAL A 150 -4.19 -2.18 7.60
CA VAL A 150 -4.86 -1.63 6.42
C VAL A 150 -6.20 -2.34 6.21
N ASP A 151 -7.27 -1.57 6.26
CA ASP A 151 -8.63 -2.02 5.93
C ASP A 151 -9.01 -1.50 4.55
N ILE A 152 -9.22 -2.41 3.61
CA ILE A 152 -9.62 -2.11 2.24
C ILE A 152 -11.12 -2.38 2.11
N ILE A 153 -11.89 -1.30 1.99
CA ILE A 153 -13.34 -1.36 1.95
C ILE A 153 -13.78 -1.51 0.50
N THR A 154 -14.58 -2.53 0.20
CA THR A 154 -15.13 -2.80 -1.13
C THR A 154 -16.65 -2.71 -1.13
N SER A 155 -17.25 -2.53 -2.30
CA SER A 155 -18.71 -2.44 -2.47
C SER A 155 -19.47 -3.75 -2.25
N SER A 156 -18.79 -4.91 -2.27
CA SER A 156 -19.43 -6.19 -1.94
C SER A 156 -18.49 -7.22 -1.30
N PRO A 157 -19.03 -8.21 -0.57
CA PRO A 157 -18.25 -9.29 0.03
C PRO A 157 -17.54 -10.19 -0.99
N VAL A 158 -18.16 -10.40 -2.15
CA VAL A 158 -17.60 -11.23 -3.23
C VAL A 158 -16.35 -10.57 -3.83
N LEU A 159 -16.38 -9.24 -4.01
CA LEU A 159 -15.21 -8.48 -4.46
C LEU A 159 -14.10 -8.51 -3.41
N ALA A 160 -14.42 -8.35 -2.12
CA ALA A 160 -13.44 -8.44 -1.04
C ALA A 160 -12.72 -9.81 -1.02
N GLU A 161 -13.48 -10.90 -1.13
CA GLU A 161 -12.92 -12.26 -1.14
C GLU A 161 -12.05 -12.50 -2.36
N ARG A 162 -12.53 -12.11 -3.55
CA ARG A 162 -11.75 -12.21 -4.80
C ARG A 162 -10.44 -11.45 -4.70
N ASP A 163 -10.49 -10.19 -4.31
CA ASP A 163 -9.31 -9.30 -4.34
C ASP A 163 -8.27 -9.72 -3.29
N ALA A 164 -8.73 -10.14 -2.09
CA ALA A 164 -7.83 -10.71 -1.08
C ALA A 164 -7.12 -11.96 -1.60
N LYS A 165 -7.85 -12.85 -2.30
CA LYS A 165 -7.27 -14.07 -2.86
C LYS A 165 -6.29 -13.79 -4.00
N GLU A 166 -6.65 -12.89 -4.91
CA GLU A 166 -5.80 -12.51 -6.04
C GLU A 166 -4.51 -11.82 -5.60
N LYS A 167 -4.58 -10.98 -4.56
CA LYS A 167 -3.41 -10.22 -4.07
C LYS A 167 -2.57 -10.95 -3.02
N ALA A 168 -2.99 -12.12 -2.55
CA ALA A 168 -2.28 -12.88 -1.52
C ALA A 168 -0.81 -13.17 -1.89
N ASN A 169 -0.56 -13.60 -3.13
CA ASN A 169 0.80 -13.89 -3.60
C ASN A 169 1.66 -12.63 -3.65
N PHE A 170 1.11 -11.53 -4.18
CA PHE A 170 1.78 -10.24 -4.22
C PHE A 170 2.18 -9.74 -2.82
N TYR A 171 1.27 -9.76 -1.84
CA TYR A 171 1.58 -9.34 -0.46
C TYR A 171 2.61 -10.25 0.23
N SER A 172 2.59 -11.55 -0.08
CA SER A 172 3.53 -12.52 0.50
C SER A 172 4.99 -12.20 0.15
N MET A 173 5.24 -11.55 -1.00
CA MET A 173 6.58 -11.10 -1.41
C MET A 173 7.17 -10.09 -0.42
N PHE A 174 6.33 -9.35 0.29
CA PHE A 174 6.72 -8.37 1.31
C PHE A 174 6.60 -8.93 2.74
N ASN A 175 6.41 -10.25 2.88
CA ASN A 175 6.11 -10.89 4.16
C ASN A 175 4.89 -10.26 4.86
N LEU A 176 3.90 -9.86 4.07
CA LEU A 176 2.62 -9.34 4.52
C LEU A 176 1.54 -10.38 4.25
N GLU A 177 0.55 -10.42 5.14
CA GLU A 177 -0.59 -11.32 4.99
C GLU A 177 -1.85 -10.48 4.80
N CYS A 178 -2.74 -10.99 3.94
CA CYS A 178 -4.07 -10.43 3.74
C CYS A 178 -5.17 -11.44 4.02
N SER A 179 -6.38 -10.95 4.30
CA SER A 179 -7.59 -11.75 4.41
C SER A 179 -8.81 -10.91 4.04
N HIS A 180 -10.01 -11.49 4.16
CA HIS A 180 -11.28 -10.78 3.98
C HIS A 180 -12.20 -10.97 5.19
N ASN A 181 -13.08 -10.01 5.45
CA ASN A 181 -14.05 -10.08 6.56
C ASN A 181 -15.34 -10.86 6.22
N ASN A 182 -15.48 -11.32 4.98
CA ASN A 182 -16.58 -12.18 4.52
C ASN A 182 -16.42 -13.65 4.96
N ASP A 183 -16.34 -13.89 6.27
CA ASP A 183 -16.29 -15.25 6.80
C ASP A 183 -17.71 -15.80 7.01
N LYS A 184 -17.92 -17.04 6.60
CA LYS A 184 -19.19 -17.78 6.77
C LYS A 184 -19.30 -18.44 8.14
N VAL A 185 -18.21 -18.46 8.91
CA VAL A 185 -18.20 -18.99 10.27
C VAL A 185 -18.99 -18.07 11.20
N ILE A 186 -19.91 -18.65 11.97
CA ILE A 186 -20.63 -17.93 13.02
C ILE A 186 -19.71 -17.82 14.23
N TYR A 187 -19.15 -16.63 14.42
CA TYR A 187 -18.39 -16.31 15.62
C TYR A 187 -19.36 -16.02 16.76
N GLN A 188 -19.28 -16.76 17.86
CA GLN A 188 -20.07 -16.47 19.06
C GLN A 188 -19.34 -15.48 19.97
N LYS A 189 -18.03 -15.67 20.18
CA LYS A 189 -17.15 -14.81 20.97
C LYS A 189 -15.71 -14.95 20.48
N GLY A 190 -14.90 -13.93 20.72
CA GLY A 190 -13.49 -13.92 20.41
C GLY A 190 -13.18 -13.39 19.01
N PRO A 191 -11.89 -13.34 18.68
CA PRO A 191 -11.42 -12.62 17.51
C PRO A 191 -11.65 -13.41 16.22
N LYS A 192 -12.12 -12.72 15.17
CA LYS A 192 -12.13 -13.32 13.82
C LYS A 192 -10.69 -13.47 13.32
N ALA A 193 -10.45 -14.55 12.58
CA ALA A 193 -9.11 -14.88 12.08
C ALA A 193 -8.55 -13.81 11.13
N CYS A 194 -9.40 -13.16 10.32
CA CYS A 194 -8.99 -12.14 9.35
C CYS A 194 -8.33 -10.92 10.02
N TYR A 195 -8.82 -10.49 11.19
CA TYR A 195 -8.30 -9.30 11.87
C TYR A 195 -6.89 -9.47 12.47
N LYS A 196 -6.36 -10.70 12.47
CA LYS A 196 -4.94 -10.96 12.79
C LYS A 196 -3.98 -10.61 11.65
N LYS A 197 -4.49 -10.40 10.43
CA LYS A 197 -3.68 -10.11 9.23
C LYS A 197 -3.45 -8.61 9.10
N GLN A 198 -2.34 -8.20 8.48
CA GLN A 198 -2.04 -6.78 8.32
C GLN A 198 -3.06 -6.10 7.40
N ILE A 199 -3.46 -6.78 6.32
CA ILE A 199 -4.36 -6.24 5.30
C ILE A 199 -5.69 -7.01 5.35
N VAL A 200 -6.81 -6.30 5.48
CA VAL A 200 -8.14 -6.91 5.49
C VAL A 200 -9.00 -6.25 4.44
N TYR A 201 -9.46 -7.04 3.46
CA TYR A 201 -10.49 -6.61 2.52
C TYR A 201 -11.87 -6.83 3.13
N GLY A 202 -12.84 -6.00 2.80
CA GLY A 202 -14.17 -6.25 3.33
C GLY A 202 -15.24 -5.30 2.85
N GLU A 203 -16.47 -5.77 2.94
CA GLU A 203 -17.62 -4.89 2.78
C GLU A 203 -17.75 -3.98 4.00
N VAL A 204 -18.17 -2.73 3.76
CA VAL A 204 -18.38 -1.72 4.81
C VAL A 204 -19.32 -2.21 5.92
N ALA A 205 -20.42 -2.89 5.57
CA ALA A 205 -21.40 -3.38 6.54
C ALA A 205 -20.81 -4.43 7.48
N GLN A 206 -19.90 -5.29 6.99
CA GLN A 206 -19.23 -6.29 7.81
C GLN A 206 -18.23 -5.67 8.80
N PHE A 207 -17.47 -4.66 8.37
CA PHE A 207 -16.60 -3.91 9.28
C PHE A 207 -17.39 -3.22 10.39
N GLN A 208 -18.52 -2.60 10.04
CA GLN A 208 -19.42 -1.96 11.01
C GLN A 208 -19.98 -2.99 12.00
N PHE A 209 -20.47 -4.13 11.50
CA PHE A 209 -21.00 -5.20 12.33
C PHE A 209 -19.95 -5.76 13.31
N ASP A 210 -18.72 -6.01 12.84
CA ASP A 210 -17.64 -6.53 13.68
C ASP A 210 -17.15 -5.50 14.71
N THR A 211 -17.21 -4.21 14.36
CA THR A 211 -16.96 -3.10 15.29
C THR A 211 -18.01 -3.08 16.42
N LEU A 212 -19.30 -3.16 16.09
CA LEU A 212 -20.38 -3.24 17.08
C LEU A 212 -20.23 -4.48 17.97
N ARG A 213 -19.90 -5.63 17.38
CA ARG A 213 -19.65 -6.85 18.16
C ARG A 213 -18.50 -6.70 19.15
N THR A 214 -17.48 -5.92 18.79
CA THR A 214 -16.31 -5.70 19.65
C THR A 214 -16.63 -4.73 20.78
N TYR A 215 -17.16 -3.55 20.47
CA TYR A 215 -17.30 -2.48 21.45
C TYR A 215 -18.66 -2.45 22.16
N TYR A 216 -19.74 -2.84 21.49
CA TYR A 216 -21.09 -2.83 22.07
C TYR A 216 -21.44 -4.18 22.71
N ALA A 217 -21.15 -5.29 22.04
CA ALA A 217 -21.43 -6.62 22.57
C ALA A 217 -20.28 -7.22 23.39
N GLU A 218 -19.13 -6.52 23.49
CA GLU A 218 -17.95 -6.95 24.25
C GLU A 218 -17.44 -8.35 23.85
N LEU A 219 -17.63 -8.74 22.59
CA LEU A 219 -17.28 -10.07 22.08
C LEU A 219 -15.83 -10.14 21.61
N ASN A 220 -15.06 -9.06 21.67
CA ASN A 220 -13.66 -8.99 21.26
C ASN A 220 -13.43 -9.52 19.82
N THR A 221 -14.26 -9.09 18.87
CA THR A 221 -14.24 -9.61 17.49
C THR A 221 -13.03 -9.10 16.70
N LEU A 222 -12.56 -7.89 16.96
CA LEU A 222 -11.39 -7.27 16.32
C LEU A 222 -10.05 -7.63 16.97
N ALA A 223 -10.04 -8.33 18.12
CA ALA A 223 -8.83 -8.52 18.93
C ALA A 223 -8.18 -7.17 19.30
N ASP A 224 -6.86 -7.11 19.21
CA ASP A 224 -6.03 -5.92 19.45
C ASP A 224 -5.83 -5.05 18.19
N ARG A 225 -6.60 -5.28 17.11
CA ARG A 225 -6.47 -4.51 15.86
C ARG A 225 -6.87 -3.06 16.08
N THR A 226 -5.98 -2.14 15.73
CA THR A 226 -6.24 -0.69 15.74
C THR A 226 -6.76 -0.19 14.40
N TYR A 227 -7.42 0.97 14.40
CA TYR A 227 -7.88 1.65 13.19
C TYR A 227 -6.80 2.59 12.65
N ASP A 228 -5.92 2.09 11.78
CA ASP A 228 -4.79 2.88 11.29
C ASP A 228 -5.03 3.48 9.90
N VAL A 229 -5.41 2.65 8.91
CA VAL A 229 -5.58 3.07 7.52
C VAL A 229 -6.80 2.42 6.91
N ALA A 230 -7.71 3.23 6.37
CA ALA A 230 -8.83 2.78 5.55
C ALA A 230 -8.64 3.24 4.10
N ILE A 231 -8.71 2.31 3.15
CA ILE A 231 -8.73 2.59 1.70
C ILE A 231 -10.10 2.18 1.18
N VAL A 232 -10.89 3.14 0.71
CA VAL A 232 -12.26 2.90 0.24
C VAL A 232 -12.28 2.77 -1.27
N ASP A 233 -12.71 1.60 -1.74
CA ASP A 233 -12.96 1.28 -3.14
C ASP A 233 -14.46 1.37 -3.43
N GLU A 234 -14.85 2.45 -4.12
CA GLU A 234 -16.24 2.81 -4.52
C GLU A 234 -17.07 3.48 -3.41
#